data_AF-M1AVK1-F1
#
_entry.id   AF-M1AVK1-F1
#
_cell.length_a   1.000
_cell.length_b   1.000
_cell.length_c   1.000
_cell.angle_alpha   90.00
_cell.angle_beta   90.00
_cell.angle_gamma   90.00
#
_symmetry.space_group_name_H-M   'P 1'
#
loop_
_entity.id
_entity.type
_entity.pdbx_description
1 polymer ?
#
loop_
_entity_poly.entity_id
_entity_poly.type
_entity_poly.pdbx_seq_one_letter_code
_entity_poly.pdbx_strand_id
1 'polypeptide(L)'
;MNQRKLLGFYTLSSGSWKTVSFTLPTLTGSSEPQISVNGFMYWLAGSEVEYVICFDLIKDGFKLIDIPDDRQLVHRKLMVLRGSLAMMVSVEDRTKDTEIWMLVNENSSYSWTKKFNLEPFSGKTMLMEMLNDHKLLVVVLKTHLCGLRQVYSYDLVTKMVEYFHVPKEQDLASFVGVHGCYFESLEIRIED
;
A
#
# COMPACT_ATOMS: atom_id res chain seq x y z
N MET A 1 27.04 -0.38 3.20
CA MET A 1 27.51 -0.81 4.54
C MET A 1 26.26 -1.17 5.34
N ASN A 2 26.17 -2.36 5.91
CA ASN A 2 24.93 -2.75 6.60
C ASN A 2 24.76 -1.97 7.92
N GLN A 3 23.54 -1.55 8.21
CA GLN A 3 23.17 -0.78 9.39
C GLN A 3 22.29 -1.63 10.32
N ARG A 4 22.60 -1.58 11.62
CA ARG A 4 21.74 -2.17 12.63
C ARG A 4 20.54 -1.27 12.86
N LYS A 5 19.34 -1.84 12.83
CA LYS A 5 18.08 -1.18 13.12
C LYS A 5 17.36 -1.91 14.25
N LEU A 6 16.45 -1.21 14.91
CA LEU A 6 15.61 -1.74 15.98
C LEU A 6 14.15 -1.56 15.57
N LEU A 7 13.38 -2.64 15.69
CA LEU A 7 11.92 -2.61 15.59
C LEU A 7 11.35 -2.78 17.00
N GLY A 8 10.58 -1.81 17.45
CA GLY A 8 9.84 -1.89 18.71
C GLY A 8 8.38 -2.20 18.45
N PHE A 9 7.82 -3.16 19.18
CA PHE A 9 6.38 -3.43 19.16
C PHE A 9 5.83 -3.52 20.57
N TYR A 10 4.64 -2.98 20.73
CA TYR A 10 3.92 -2.98 21.99
C TYR A 10 2.93 -4.14 22.01
N THR A 11 3.03 -4.98 23.04
CA THR A 11 2.13 -6.12 23.20
C THR A 11 1.08 -5.78 24.24
N LEU A 12 -0.19 -5.71 23.81
CA LEU A 12 -1.31 -5.33 24.69
C LEU A 12 -1.52 -6.34 25.83
N SER A 13 -1.38 -7.64 25.56
CA SER A 13 -1.61 -8.70 26.56
C SER A 13 -0.61 -8.67 27.71
N SER A 14 0.64 -8.25 27.46
CA SER A 14 1.68 -8.12 28.50
C SER A 14 1.89 -6.67 28.97
N GLY A 15 1.27 -5.70 28.29
CA GLY A 15 1.46 -4.27 28.57
C GLY A 15 2.90 -3.79 28.38
N SER A 16 3.69 -4.46 27.54
CA SER A 16 5.14 -4.23 27.44
C SER A 16 5.62 -4.01 26.02
N TRP A 17 6.72 -3.25 25.90
CA TRP A 17 7.47 -3.12 24.66
C TRP A 17 8.46 -4.27 24.51
N LYS A 18 8.51 -4.84 23.31
CA LYS A 18 9.56 -5.77 22.89
C LYS A 18 10.33 -5.16 21.73
N THR A 19 11.64 -5.33 21.76
CA THR A 19 12.54 -4.80 20.75
C THR A 19 13.25 -5.95 20.05
N VAL A 20 13.20 -5.97 18.73
CA VAL A 20 13.95 -6.92 17.90
C VAL A 20 14.95 -6.13 17.07
N SER A 21 16.21 -6.57 17.09
CA SER A 21 17.26 -5.96 16.29
C SER A 21 17.46 -6.72 15.00
N PHE A 22 17.66 -5.98 13.91
CA PHE A 22 17.90 -6.56 12.60
C PHE A 22 18.91 -5.73 11.84
N THR A 23 19.52 -6.36 10.84
CA THR A 23 20.57 -5.75 10.03
C THR A 23 20.05 -5.60 8.62
N LEU A 24 20.12 -4.39 8.10
CA LEU A 24 19.69 -4.05 6.77
C LEU A 24 20.87 -3.52 5.96
N PRO A 25 20.85 -3.65 4.62
CA PRO A 25 21.60 -2.75 3.75
C PRO A 25 21.31 -1.29 4.16
N THR A 26 22.20 -0.35 3.85
CA THR A 26 21.96 1.08 4.11
C THR A 26 20.64 1.50 3.46
N LEU A 27 19.57 1.56 4.26
CA LEU A 27 18.20 1.77 3.80
C LEU A 27 17.62 3.00 4.50
N THR A 28 17.03 3.88 3.70
CA THR A 28 16.03 4.85 4.15
C THR A 28 14.70 4.13 4.25
N GLY A 29 14.01 4.26 5.38
CA GLY A 29 12.63 3.76 5.49
C GLY A 29 11.72 4.60 4.59
N SER A 30 10.75 3.96 3.92
CA SER A 30 9.70 4.71 3.24
C SER A 30 8.71 5.28 4.25
N SER A 31 8.15 6.45 3.98
CA SER A 31 6.98 6.97 4.70
C SER A 31 5.67 6.27 4.36
N GLU A 32 5.69 5.32 3.42
CA GLU A 32 4.52 4.56 3.00
C GLU A 32 3.98 3.66 4.14
N PRO A 33 2.65 3.42 4.17
CA PRO A 33 2.02 2.64 5.22
C PRO A 33 2.50 1.19 5.24
N GLN A 34 2.56 0.63 6.44
CA GLN A 34 2.92 -0.77 6.68
C GLN A 34 1.70 -1.66 6.43
N ILE A 35 1.87 -2.76 5.70
CA ILE A 35 0.80 -3.73 5.41
C ILE A 35 0.96 -4.95 6.31
N SER A 36 -0.12 -5.34 7.00
CA SER A 36 -0.16 -6.57 7.78
C SER A 36 -1.08 -7.59 7.10
N VAL A 37 -0.54 -8.77 6.77
CA VAL A 37 -1.33 -9.86 6.17
C VAL A 37 -0.71 -11.22 6.51
N ASN A 38 -1.56 -12.21 6.83
CA ASN A 38 -1.17 -13.59 7.15
C ASN A 38 -0.09 -13.74 8.25
N GLY A 39 -0.10 -12.87 9.27
CA GLY A 39 0.86 -12.92 10.38
C GLY A 39 2.23 -12.29 10.06
N PHE A 40 2.34 -11.59 8.93
CA PHE A 40 3.54 -10.86 8.54
C PHE A 40 3.25 -9.36 8.43
N MET A 41 4.23 -8.54 8.78
CA MET A 41 4.24 -7.11 8.48
C MET A 41 5.18 -6.82 7.32
N TYR A 42 4.75 -5.96 6.41
CA TYR A 42 5.46 -5.60 5.19
C TYR A 42 5.57 -4.09 5.05
N TRP A 43 6.74 -3.62 4.62
CA TRP A 43 6.93 -2.22 4.25
C TRP A 43 8.03 -2.09 3.20
N LEU A 44 7.97 -1.00 2.44
CA LEU A 44 8.99 -0.67 1.47
C LEU A 44 10.22 -0.08 2.17
N ALA A 45 11.39 -0.41 1.64
CA ALA A 45 12.61 0.25 2.02
C ALA A 45 13.54 0.35 0.82
N GLY A 46 14.21 1.48 0.68
CA GLY A 46 15.13 1.69 -0.43
C GLY A 46 15.64 3.11 -0.50
N SER A 47 16.83 3.26 -1.07
CA SER A 47 17.36 4.55 -1.55
C SER A 47 17.83 4.43 -3.00
N GLU A 48 18.62 3.40 -3.31
CA GLU A 48 19.09 3.08 -4.67
C GLU A 48 18.46 1.80 -5.22
N VAL A 49 18.27 0.79 -4.35
CA VAL A 49 17.55 -0.44 -4.66
C VAL A 49 16.43 -0.57 -3.65
N GLU A 50 15.21 -0.73 -4.13
CA GLU A 50 14.04 -0.93 -3.29
C GLU A 50 13.80 -2.40 -3.02
N TYR A 51 13.42 -2.71 -1.79
CA TYR A 51 13.05 -4.04 -1.31
C TYR A 51 11.76 -3.93 -0.50
N VAL A 52 11.04 -5.05 -0.41
CA VAL A 52 10.01 -5.23 0.61
C VAL A 52 10.66 -5.89 1.81
N ILE A 53 10.60 -5.24 2.97
CA ILE A 53 10.94 -5.88 4.24
C ILE A 53 9.73 -6.70 4.69
N CYS A 54 9.96 -7.96 5.04
CA CYS A 54 8.98 -8.87 5.59
C CYS A 54 9.38 -9.24 7.02
N PHE A 55 8.53 -8.94 7.98
CA PHE A 55 8.71 -9.32 9.38
C PHE A 55 7.67 -10.37 9.80
N ASP A 56 8.14 -11.51 10.31
CA ASP A 56 7.34 -12.59 10.86
C ASP A 56 6.98 -12.28 12.32
N LEU A 57 5.71 -11.97 12.58
CA LEU A 57 5.23 -11.59 13.93
C LEU A 57 5.31 -12.75 14.93
N ILE A 58 5.39 -13.99 14.46
CA ILE A 58 5.41 -15.19 15.31
C ILE A 58 6.85 -15.58 15.63
N LYS A 59 7.73 -15.53 14.63
CA LYS A 59 9.13 -15.96 14.76
C LYS A 59 10.10 -14.82 15.09
N ASP A 60 9.63 -13.58 15.12
CA ASP A 60 10.45 -12.37 15.24
C ASP A 60 11.58 -12.31 14.18
N GLY A 61 11.30 -12.83 12.98
CA GLY A 61 12.29 -12.99 11.92
C GLY A 61 12.12 -11.97 10.81
N PHE A 62 13.22 -11.54 10.21
CA PHE A 62 13.22 -10.63 9.06
C PHE A 62 13.63 -11.35 7.78
N LYS A 63 13.01 -10.94 6.67
CA LYS A 63 13.41 -11.31 5.31
C LYS A 63 13.34 -10.08 4.42
N LEU A 64 14.21 -10.04 3.42
CA LEU A 64 14.11 -9.11 2.31
C LEU A 64 13.51 -9.85 1.12
N ILE A 65 12.54 -9.21 0.49
CA ILE A 65 11.89 -9.70 -0.71
C ILE A 65 12.17 -8.67 -1.79
N ASP A 66 12.69 -9.14 -2.92
CA ASP A 66 12.94 -8.29 -4.09
C ASP A 66 11.62 -7.73 -4.62
N ILE A 67 11.66 -6.54 -5.21
CA ILE A 67 10.51 -5.92 -5.89
C ILE A 67 10.21 -6.64 -7.22
N PRO A 68 8.97 -6.54 -7.75
CA PRO A 68 8.58 -7.19 -9.01
C PRO A 68 9.28 -6.66 -10.27
N ASP A 69 9.84 -5.45 -10.22
CA ASP A 69 10.51 -4.82 -11.36
C ASP A 69 11.62 -3.85 -10.90
N ASP A 70 12.61 -3.63 -11.74
CA ASP A 70 13.78 -2.78 -11.50
C ASP A 70 13.64 -1.37 -12.12
N ARG A 71 12.41 -0.99 -12.51
CA ARG A 71 12.16 0.30 -13.17
C ARG A 71 12.46 1.45 -12.22
N GLN A 72 13.18 2.44 -12.71
CA GLN A 72 13.37 3.72 -12.03
C GLN A 72 12.21 4.67 -12.31
N LEU A 73 12.04 5.69 -11.45
CA LEU A 73 11.01 6.74 -11.60
C LEU A 73 9.57 6.17 -11.62
N VAL A 74 9.32 5.19 -10.77
CA VAL A 74 7.98 4.63 -10.55
C VAL A 74 7.58 4.83 -9.10
N HIS A 75 6.31 5.11 -8.89
CA HIS A 75 5.69 5.07 -7.57
C HIS A 75 5.21 3.65 -7.29
N ARG A 76 5.58 3.13 -6.12
CA ARG A 76 5.21 1.80 -5.64
C ARG A 76 4.38 1.92 -4.37
N LYS A 77 3.28 1.17 -4.32
CA LYS A 77 2.40 1.10 -3.15
C LYS A 77 2.08 -0.34 -2.80
N LEU A 78 2.29 -0.71 -1.55
CA LEU A 78 1.86 -2.00 -1.01
C LEU A 78 0.37 -1.98 -0.67
N MET A 79 -0.30 -3.11 -0.87
CA MET A 79 -1.70 -3.31 -0.51
C MET A 79 -2.01 -4.78 -0.23
N VAL A 80 -3.19 -5.04 0.30
CA VAL A 80 -3.73 -6.40 0.42
C VAL A 80 -4.72 -6.64 -0.72
N LEU A 81 -4.57 -7.75 -1.42
CA LEU A 81 -5.49 -8.18 -2.47
C LEU A 81 -5.78 -9.67 -2.29
N ARG A 82 -7.04 -10.05 -2.06
CA ARG A 82 -7.46 -11.45 -1.88
C ARG A 82 -6.65 -12.17 -0.81
N GLY A 83 -6.46 -11.49 0.33
CA GLY A 83 -5.69 -12.01 1.46
C GLY A 83 -4.20 -12.22 1.18
N SER A 84 -3.65 -11.69 0.09
CA SER A 84 -2.24 -11.78 -0.27
C SER A 84 -1.61 -10.39 -0.34
N LEU A 85 -0.30 -10.30 -0.10
CA LEU A 85 0.43 -9.06 -0.34
C LEU A 85 0.43 -8.77 -1.85
N ALA A 86 0.11 -7.53 -2.20
CA ALA A 86 0.18 -7.03 -3.56
C ALA A 86 0.95 -5.71 -3.61
N MET A 87 1.46 -5.40 -4.79
CA MET A 87 2.16 -4.17 -5.09
C MET A 87 1.59 -3.56 -6.35
N MET A 88 1.25 -2.28 -6.25
CA MET A 88 0.90 -1.45 -7.38
C MET A 88 2.14 -0.68 -7.83
N VAL A 89 2.39 -0.66 -9.13
CA VAL A 89 3.52 0.06 -9.74
C VAL A 89 3.00 0.98 -10.84
N SER A 90 3.23 2.28 -10.67
CA SER A 90 2.82 3.31 -11.63
C SER A 90 4.00 4.18 -12.00
N VAL A 91 4.19 4.48 -13.29
CA VAL A 91 5.23 5.43 -13.73
C VAL A 91 4.87 6.84 -13.26
N GLU A 92 5.84 7.61 -12.77
CA GLU A 92 5.62 8.93 -12.19
C GLU A 92 4.92 9.91 -13.15
N ASP A 93 5.27 9.87 -14.43
CA ASP A 93 4.67 10.71 -15.48
C ASP A 93 3.29 10.22 -15.94
N ARG A 94 2.86 9.04 -15.47
CA ARG A 94 1.56 8.40 -15.74
C ARG A 94 1.26 8.23 -17.23
N THR A 95 2.29 8.18 -18.06
CA THR A 95 2.17 7.94 -19.50
C THR A 95 1.90 6.47 -19.83
N LYS A 96 2.13 5.59 -18.86
CA LYS A 96 1.95 4.14 -18.99
C LYS A 96 0.95 3.61 -17.99
N ASP A 97 0.46 2.43 -18.32
CA ASP A 97 -0.47 1.67 -17.50
C ASP A 97 0.12 1.41 -16.11
N THR A 98 -0.75 1.38 -15.10
CA THR A 98 -0.41 0.98 -13.74
C THR A 98 -0.57 -0.52 -13.59
N GLU A 99 0.47 -1.19 -13.10
CA GLU A 99 0.48 -2.65 -12.96
C GLU A 99 0.21 -3.04 -11.52
N ILE A 100 -0.53 -4.15 -11.32
CA ILE A 100 -0.71 -4.77 -10.01
C ILE A 100 -0.08 -6.15 -10.02
N TRP A 101 0.85 -6.35 -9.10
CA TRP A 101 1.60 -7.57 -8.86
C TRP A 101 1.15 -8.19 -7.54
N MET A 102 0.99 -9.51 -7.50
CA MET A 102 0.74 -10.26 -6.27
C MET A 102 1.97 -11.07 -5.89
N LEU A 103 2.29 -11.05 -4.59
CA LEU A 103 3.32 -11.90 -4.02
C LEU A 103 2.79 -13.33 -3.93
N VAL A 104 3.54 -14.26 -4.49
CA VAL A 104 3.32 -15.70 -4.41
C VAL A 104 4.42 -16.29 -3.54
N ASN A 105 4.03 -17.10 -2.57
CA ASN A 105 4.94 -17.86 -1.72
C ASN A 105 4.73 -19.35 -1.95
N GLU A 106 5.55 -19.94 -2.80
CA GLU A 106 5.52 -21.37 -3.12
C GLU A 106 6.85 -22.00 -2.71
N ASN A 107 6.80 -23.13 -2.00
CA ASN A 107 7.99 -23.87 -1.56
C ASN A 107 9.01 -23.01 -0.79
N SER A 108 8.55 -22.06 0.01
CA SER A 108 9.38 -21.09 0.75
C SER A 108 10.17 -20.10 -0.12
N SER A 109 9.82 -19.99 -1.40
CA SER A 109 10.35 -19.00 -2.33
C SER A 109 9.31 -17.92 -2.61
N TYR A 110 9.74 -16.66 -2.56
CA TYR A 110 8.91 -15.52 -2.88
C TYR A 110 9.10 -15.14 -4.35
N SER A 111 8.00 -14.97 -5.07
CA SER A 111 8.01 -14.45 -6.44
C SER A 111 6.81 -13.53 -6.66
N TRP A 112 6.92 -12.61 -7.61
CA TRP A 112 5.83 -11.72 -7.97
C TRP A 112 5.19 -12.17 -9.28
N THR A 113 3.86 -12.15 -9.31
CA THR A 113 3.08 -12.42 -10.52
C THR A 113 2.22 -11.22 -10.87
N LYS A 114 2.34 -10.70 -12.09
CA LYS A 114 1.47 -9.64 -12.60
C LYS A 114 0.04 -10.18 -12.74
N LYS A 115 -0.95 -9.47 -12.17
CA LYS A 115 -2.35 -9.89 -12.19
C LYS A 115 -3.25 -8.94 -12.97
N PHE A 116 -3.03 -7.64 -12.82
CA PHE A 116 -3.85 -6.62 -13.46
C PHE A 116 -3.00 -5.55 -14.12
N ASN A 117 -3.56 -4.95 -15.15
CA ASN A 117 -3.01 -3.80 -15.84
C ASN A 117 -4.12 -2.74 -15.97
N LEU A 118 -3.91 -1.59 -15.36
CA LEU A 118 -4.86 -0.47 -15.31
C LEU A 118 -4.42 0.57 -16.32
N GLU A 119 -5.28 0.82 -17.30
CA GLU A 119 -5.09 1.86 -18.29
C GLU A 119 -5.02 3.24 -17.62
N PRO A 120 -4.32 4.23 -18.23
CA PRO A 120 -4.17 5.54 -17.65
C PRO A 120 -5.53 6.22 -17.55
N PHE A 121 -5.89 6.66 -16.35
CA PHE A 121 -7.10 7.45 -16.15
C PHE A 121 -6.99 8.79 -16.88
N SER A 122 -8.08 9.26 -17.49
CA SER A 122 -8.16 10.57 -18.14
C SER A 122 -8.15 11.72 -17.10
N GLY A 123 -7.00 11.97 -16.46
CA GLY A 123 -6.83 13.03 -15.45
C GLY A 123 -5.77 12.71 -14.39
N LYS A 124 -5.50 13.69 -13.51
CA LYS A 124 -4.59 13.47 -12.37
C LYS A 124 -5.30 12.61 -11.32
N THR A 125 -4.99 11.32 -11.33
CA THR A 125 -5.62 10.32 -10.47
C THR A 125 -4.69 9.83 -9.36
N MET A 126 -5.20 9.60 -8.16
CA MET A 126 -4.48 9.01 -7.04
C MET A 126 -5.18 7.72 -6.63
N LEU A 127 -4.46 6.61 -6.68
CA LEU A 127 -4.96 5.31 -6.29
C LEU A 127 -4.76 5.18 -4.78
N MET A 128 -5.85 4.90 -4.05
CA MET A 128 -5.83 4.92 -2.59
C MET A 128 -5.72 3.51 -2.04
N GLU A 129 -6.82 2.80 -1.87
CA GLU A 129 -6.83 1.51 -1.19
C GLU A 129 -7.81 0.55 -1.85
N MET A 130 -7.64 -0.74 -1.60
CA MET A 130 -8.59 -1.75 -2.03
C MET A 130 -9.85 -1.63 -1.17
N LEU A 131 -11.00 -1.38 -1.81
CA LEU A 131 -12.31 -1.40 -1.17
C LEU A 131 -12.72 -2.84 -0.82
N ASN A 132 -12.40 -3.78 -1.72
CA ASN A 132 -12.58 -5.21 -1.54
C ASN A 132 -11.68 -5.98 -2.52
N ASP A 133 -11.84 -7.29 -2.63
CA ASP A 133 -11.01 -8.20 -3.45
C ASP A 133 -10.96 -7.93 -4.96
N HIS A 134 -11.80 -7.03 -5.47
CA HIS A 134 -11.83 -6.66 -6.88
C HIS A 134 -12.09 -5.18 -7.14
N LYS A 135 -12.42 -4.35 -6.14
CA LYS A 135 -12.65 -2.91 -6.31
C LYS A 135 -11.57 -2.08 -5.63
N LEU A 136 -11.00 -1.15 -6.38
CA LEU A 136 -10.00 -0.18 -5.92
C LEU A 136 -10.65 1.19 -5.75
N LEU A 137 -10.32 1.92 -4.68
CA LEU A 137 -10.70 3.32 -4.53
C LEU A 137 -9.72 4.24 -5.29
N VAL A 138 -10.31 5.10 -6.10
CA VAL A 138 -9.62 5.97 -7.04
C VAL A 138 -10.08 7.40 -6.82
N VAL A 139 -9.15 8.29 -6.47
CA VAL A 139 -9.42 9.73 -6.33
C VAL A 139 -9.00 10.43 -7.61
N VAL A 140 -9.96 11.07 -8.28
CA VAL A 140 -9.68 11.87 -9.48
C VAL A 140 -9.71 13.34 -9.13
N LEU A 141 -8.61 14.04 -9.43
CA LEU A 141 -8.52 15.51 -9.33
C LEU A 141 -8.93 16.12 -10.66
N LYS A 142 -10.04 16.87 -10.67
CA LYS A 142 -10.44 17.67 -11.83
C LYS A 142 -9.59 18.94 -11.90
N THR A 143 -9.03 19.21 -13.08
CA THR A 143 -7.99 20.23 -13.31
C THR A 143 -8.48 21.67 -13.41
N HIS A 144 -9.77 21.95 -13.22
CA HIS A 144 -10.27 23.33 -13.25
C HIS A 144 -10.69 23.80 -11.85
N LEU A 145 -9.90 24.77 -11.35
CA LEU A 145 -10.16 25.76 -10.29
C LEU A 145 -11.11 25.29 -9.16
N CYS A 146 -10.53 25.00 -7.99
CA CYS A 146 -11.19 24.55 -6.75
C CYS A 146 -11.66 23.08 -6.73
N GLY A 147 -10.68 22.16 -6.64
CA GLY A 147 -10.58 21.27 -5.48
C GLY A 147 -11.58 20.13 -5.29
N LEU A 148 -12.52 19.88 -6.20
CA LEU A 148 -13.40 18.71 -6.06
C LEU A 148 -12.62 17.42 -6.31
N ARG A 149 -12.23 16.76 -5.20
CA ARG A 149 -11.79 15.37 -5.19
C ARG A 149 -13.02 14.50 -5.35
N GLN A 150 -13.13 13.81 -6.46
CA GLN A 150 -14.17 12.79 -6.64
C GLN A 150 -13.55 11.43 -6.38
N VAL A 151 -14.23 10.62 -5.57
CA VAL A 151 -13.83 9.25 -5.31
C VAL A 151 -14.67 8.34 -6.19
N TYR A 152 -14.01 7.36 -6.79
CA TYR A 152 -14.62 6.34 -7.61
C TYR A 152 -14.16 4.98 -7.10
N SER A 153 -15.00 3.96 -7.29
CA SER A 153 -14.55 2.57 -7.23
C SER A 153 -14.26 2.09 -8.65
N TYR A 154 -13.08 1.52 -8.85
CA TYR A 154 -12.65 0.87 -10.08
C TYR A 154 -12.68 -0.63 -9.90
N ASP A 155 -13.45 -1.35 -10.71
CA ASP A 155 -13.47 -2.80 -10.70
C ASP A 155 -12.33 -3.37 -11.55
N LEU A 156 -11.43 -4.12 -10.92
CA LEU A 156 -10.25 -4.72 -11.55
C LEU A 156 -10.59 -5.81 -12.58
N VAL A 157 -11.79 -6.40 -12.50
CA VAL A 157 -12.23 -7.50 -13.37
C VAL A 157 -13.01 -6.95 -14.55
N THR A 158 -14.03 -6.13 -14.29
CA THR A 158 -14.92 -5.59 -15.33
C THR A 158 -14.37 -4.32 -15.97
N LYS A 159 -13.35 -3.70 -15.37
CA LYS A 159 -12.80 -2.38 -15.71
C LYS A 159 -13.82 -1.24 -15.61
N MET A 160 -14.94 -1.47 -14.91
CA MET A 160 -15.97 -0.44 -14.73
C MET A 160 -15.58 0.54 -13.63
N VAL A 161 -15.95 1.81 -13.85
CA VAL A 161 -15.76 2.90 -12.90
C VAL A 161 -17.12 3.36 -12.40
N GLU A 162 -17.31 3.31 -11.09
CA GLU A 162 -18.54 3.73 -10.42
C GLU A 162 -18.22 4.89 -9.48
N TYR A 163 -19.09 5.89 -9.43
CA TYR A 163 -18.94 6.99 -8.48
C TYR A 163 -19.12 6.46 -7.06
N PHE A 164 -18.11 6.68 -6.21
CA PHE A 164 -18.16 6.29 -4.82
C PHE A 164 -18.62 7.50 -4.00
N HIS A 165 -19.84 7.43 -3.48
CA HIS A 165 -20.39 8.52 -2.70
C HIS A 165 -19.71 8.58 -1.33
N VAL A 166 -18.87 9.58 -1.13
CA VAL A 166 -18.28 9.87 0.18
C VAL A 166 -19.33 10.65 1.00
N PRO A 167 -19.67 10.21 2.22
CA PRO A 167 -20.50 11.00 3.13
C PRO A 167 -19.95 12.42 3.28
N LYS A 168 -20.82 13.41 3.47
CA LYS A 168 -20.38 14.81 3.56
C LYS A 168 -19.42 14.97 4.74
N GLU A 169 -18.45 15.85 4.59
CA GLU A 169 -17.40 16.13 5.57
C GLU A 169 -17.93 16.46 6.99
N GLN A 170 -19.17 16.94 7.08
CA GLN A 170 -19.88 17.20 8.35
C GLN A 170 -20.19 15.92 9.16
N ASP A 171 -20.27 14.76 8.50
CA ASP A 171 -20.47 13.44 9.12
C ASP A 171 -19.14 12.75 9.48
N LEU A 172 -18.01 13.29 9.02
CA LEU A 172 -16.65 12.76 9.20
C LEU A 172 -15.82 13.55 10.23
N ALA A 173 -16.42 14.56 10.87
CA ALA A 173 -15.75 15.48 11.81
C ALA A 173 -15.15 14.81 13.05
N SER A 174 -15.43 13.53 13.31
CA SER A 174 -14.77 12.74 14.36
C SER A 174 -13.45 12.09 13.93
N PHE A 175 -13.07 12.14 12.66
CA PHE A 175 -11.91 11.41 12.12
C PHE A 175 -10.76 12.29 11.62
N VAL A 176 -10.99 13.60 11.47
CA VAL A 176 -9.99 14.51 10.88
C VAL A 176 -9.25 15.26 11.97
N GLY A 177 -8.27 14.59 12.55
CA GLY A 177 -7.23 15.22 13.36
C GLY A 177 -5.87 14.71 12.91
N VAL A 178 -5.30 15.34 11.88
CA VAL A 178 -3.88 15.69 11.72
C VAL A 178 -3.65 16.20 10.29
N HIS A 179 -3.00 17.35 10.20
CA HIS A 179 -2.68 18.07 8.97
C HIS A 179 -1.82 17.25 7.99
N GLY A 180 -2.19 17.33 6.71
CA GLY A 180 -1.34 16.97 5.58
C GLY A 180 -1.88 15.77 4.82
N CYS A 181 -2.23 15.98 3.55
CA CYS A 181 -2.40 15.02 2.46
C CYS A 181 -2.30 13.50 2.75
N TYR A 182 -3.13 12.94 3.63
CA TYR A 182 -3.22 11.50 3.85
C TYR A 182 -4.66 11.14 4.17
N PHE A 183 -5.33 10.46 3.24
CA PHE A 183 -6.39 9.54 3.62
C PHE A 183 -5.67 8.24 3.97
N GLU A 184 -5.09 8.19 5.17
CA GLU A 184 -4.59 6.93 5.72
C GLU A 184 -5.79 6.17 6.25
N SER A 185 -6.10 5.04 5.61
CA SER A 185 -7.05 4.01 6.05
C SER A 185 -8.43 4.52 6.50
N LEU A 186 -9.38 4.56 5.57
CA LEU A 186 -10.80 4.56 5.95
C LEU A 186 -11.17 3.11 6.29
N GLU A 187 -11.10 2.72 7.58
CA GLU A 187 -11.79 1.50 8.02
C GLU A 187 -13.30 1.74 7.93
N ILE A 188 -13.88 1.49 6.75
CA ILE A 188 -15.33 1.47 6.57
C ILE A 188 -15.81 0.17 7.24
N ARG A 189 -16.31 0.29 8.47
CA ARG A 189 -17.13 -0.77 9.06
C ARG A 189 -18.44 -0.82 8.28
N ILE A 190 -18.62 -1.87 7.48
CA ILE A 190 -19.92 -2.24 6.94
C ILE A 190 -20.63 -2.95 8.10
N GLU A 191 -21.65 -2.30 8.66
CA GLU A 191 -22.60 -3.01 9.53
C GLU A 191 -23.48 -3.90 8.65
N ASP A 192 -23.61 -5.17 9.03
CA ASP A 192 -24.45 -6.20 8.38
C ASP A 192 -25.95 -5.87 8.48
#